data_AF-A0A9J6EQI9-F1
#
_entry.id   AF-A0A9J6EQI9-F1
#
_cell.length_a   1.000
_cell.length_b   1.000
_cell.length_c   1.000
_cell.angle_alpha   90.00
_cell.angle_beta   90.00
_cell.angle_gamma   90.00
#
_symmetry.space_group_name_H-M   'P 1'
#
loop_
_entity.id
_entity.type
_entity.pdbx_description
1 polymer ?
#
loop_
_entity_poly.entity_id
_entity_poly.type
_entity_poly.pdbx_seq_one_letter_code
_entity_poly.pdbx_strand_id
1 'polypeptide(L)'
;MLPLPSLSRLAQILKGLPCKYGFNPVCLEAIQKQFHGKADEQRLGSLILDEIKLRQAYDFNKCSYKMDGFVDYGGVTNEGTNQLADHALVLMFVPLFESWVQPIAAFATNSPLKQSWIRSFWGWFVPRTFAVTNGIMGTKKLEHMRWWCTI
;
A
#
# COMPACT_ATOMS: atom_id res chain seq x y z
N MET A 1 29.08 3.13 -27.64
CA MET A 1 28.98 3.82 -26.34
C MET A 1 27.54 4.26 -26.17
N LEU A 2 26.78 3.61 -25.28
CA LEU A 2 25.41 4.02 -24.98
C LEU A 2 25.46 5.17 -23.96
N PRO A 3 24.75 6.29 -24.17
CA PRO A 3 24.75 7.44 -23.27
C PRO A 3 23.91 7.15 -22.02
N LEU A 4 24.41 6.28 -21.14
CA LEU A 4 23.75 5.93 -19.89
C LEU A 4 24.36 6.72 -18.72
N PRO A 5 23.55 7.11 -17.72
CA PRO A 5 24.04 7.75 -16.53
C PRO A 5 24.97 6.80 -15.73
N SER A 6 25.91 7.39 -15.00
CA SER A 6 26.75 6.63 -14.07
C SER A 6 25.92 6.09 -12.90
N LEU A 7 26.42 5.03 -12.27
CA LEU A 7 25.80 4.41 -11.09
C LEU A 7 25.53 5.44 -9.98
N SER A 8 26.48 6.34 -9.73
CA SER A 8 26.35 7.40 -8.72
C SER A 8 25.19 8.34 -9.04
N ARG A 9 24.98 8.66 -10.32
CA ARG A 9 23.87 9.52 -10.75
C ARG A 9 22.53 8.82 -10.58
N LEU A 10 22.43 7.54 -10.90
CA LEU A 10 21.22 6.74 -10.67
C LEU A 10 20.88 6.67 -9.17
N ALA A 11 21.85 6.37 -8.32
CA ALA A 11 21.64 6.33 -6.87
C ALA A 11 21.17 7.68 -6.31
N GLN A 12 21.70 8.79 -6.84
CA GLN A 12 21.26 10.13 -6.45
C GLN A 12 19.82 10.40 -6.88
N ILE A 13 19.41 9.99 -8.09
CA ILE A 13 18.03 10.13 -8.56
C ILE A 13 17.08 9.32 -7.67
N LEU A 14 17.43 8.06 -7.38
CA LEU A 14 16.62 7.18 -6.55
C LEU A 14 16.47 7.68 -5.10
N LYS A 15 17.51 8.30 -4.53
CA LYS A 15 17.44 8.93 -3.19
C LYS A 15 16.43 10.08 -3.12
N GLY A 16 16.10 10.71 -4.24
CA GLY A 16 15.11 11.78 -4.30
C GLY A 16 13.66 11.30 -4.27
N LEU A 17 13.40 9.99 -4.38
CA LEU A 17 12.06 9.44 -4.38
C LEU A 17 11.56 9.29 -2.93
N PRO A 18 10.45 9.97 -2.55
CA PRO A 18 9.91 9.86 -1.20
C PRO A 18 9.22 8.52 -1.00
N CYS A 19 9.91 7.58 -0.34
CA CYS A 19 9.31 6.33 0.12
C CYS A 19 8.81 6.52 1.55
N LYS A 20 7.50 6.62 1.74
CA LYS A 20 6.86 6.73 3.06
C LYS A 20 5.86 5.60 3.24
N TYR A 21 5.67 5.17 4.49
CA TYR A 21 4.56 4.29 4.84
C TYR A 21 3.23 5.06 4.79
N GLY A 22 2.15 4.33 4.55
CA GLY A 22 0.83 4.86 4.26
C GLY A 22 0.44 4.73 2.80
N PHE A 23 -0.61 5.47 2.43
CA PHE A 23 -1.10 5.54 1.06
C PHE A 23 -0.18 6.40 0.21
N ASN A 24 0.13 5.92 -1.00
CA ASN A 24 0.88 6.69 -1.98
C ASN A 24 -0.10 7.52 -2.84
N PRO A 25 -0.17 8.85 -2.65
CA PRO A 25 -1.10 9.69 -3.40
C PRO A 25 -0.78 9.68 -4.90
N VAL A 26 0.50 9.57 -5.28
CA VAL A 26 0.92 9.53 -6.68
C VAL A 26 0.38 8.29 -7.38
N CYS A 27 0.37 7.14 -6.69
CA CYS A 27 -0.23 5.91 -7.22
C CYS A 27 -1.75 6.07 -7.39
N LEU A 28 -2.43 6.65 -6.41
CA LEU A 28 -3.89 6.85 -6.48
C LEU A 28 -4.28 7.80 -7.62
N GLU A 29 -3.54 8.90 -7.80
CA GLU A 29 -3.73 9.81 -8.94
C GLU A 29 -3.46 9.13 -10.29
N ALA A 30 -2.46 8.26 -10.37
CA ALA A 30 -2.15 7.52 -11.59
C ALA A 30 -3.28 6.56 -11.95
N ILE A 31 -3.82 5.83 -10.97
CA ILE A 31 -4.97 4.96 -11.12
C ILE A 31 -6.19 5.78 -11.57
N GLN A 32 -6.46 6.91 -10.93
CA GLN A 32 -7.58 7.79 -11.29
C GLN A 32 -7.47 8.27 -12.75
N LYS A 33 -6.28 8.66 -13.19
CA LYS A 33 -6.02 9.07 -14.59
C LYS A 33 -6.25 7.92 -15.57
N GLN A 34 -5.93 6.70 -15.19
CA GLN A 34 -6.11 5.51 -16.03
C GLN A 34 -7.58 5.14 -16.23
N PHE A 35 -8.42 5.34 -15.21
CA PHE A 35 -9.86 5.09 -15.30
C PHE A 35 -10.68 6.29 -15.79
N HIS A 36 -10.05 7.46 -15.90
CA HIS A 36 -10.70 8.66 -16.41
C HIS A 36 -11.21 8.44 -17.84
N GLY A 37 -12.53 8.51 -18.03
CA GLY A 37 -13.17 8.32 -19.33
C GLY A 37 -13.59 6.87 -19.66
N LYS A 38 -13.34 5.90 -18.77
CA LYS A 38 -13.88 4.54 -18.90
C LYS A 38 -15.29 4.43 -18.34
N ALA A 39 -16.09 3.49 -18.85
CA ALA A 39 -17.41 3.20 -18.31
C ALA A 39 -17.31 2.62 -16.90
N ASP A 40 -18.33 2.83 -16.06
CA ASP A 40 -18.30 2.47 -14.63
C ASP A 40 -18.02 0.98 -14.39
N GLU A 41 -18.54 0.10 -15.26
CA GLU A 41 -18.28 -1.34 -15.20
C GLU A 41 -16.80 -1.68 -15.38
N GLN A 42 -16.08 -0.91 -16.19
CA GLN A 42 -14.66 -1.13 -16.47
C GLN A 42 -13.74 -0.58 -15.37
N ARG A 43 -14.28 0.20 -14.42
CA ARG A 43 -13.53 0.75 -13.27
C ARG A 43 -13.52 -0.19 -12.07
N LEU A 44 -14.14 -1.36 -12.20
CA LEU A 44 -14.16 -2.37 -11.17
C LEU A 44 -12.77 -2.99 -11.00
N GLY A 45 -12.34 -3.09 -9.75
CA GLY A 45 -11.13 -3.80 -9.38
C GLY A 45 -11.25 -4.48 -8.03
N SER A 46 -10.25 -5.30 -7.75
CA SER A 46 -10.05 -5.97 -6.49
C SER A 46 -8.94 -5.31 -5.69
N LEU A 47 -9.19 -5.15 -4.39
CA LEU A 47 -8.17 -4.77 -3.43
C LEU A 47 -7.62 -6.02 -2.75
N ILE A 48 -6.30 -6.19 -2.79
CA ILE A 48 -5.58 -7.32 -2.22
C ILE A 48 -4.66 -6.80 -1.12
N LEU A 49 -4.77 -7.41 0.06
CA LEU A 49 -3.84 -7.19 1.16
C LEU A 49 -2.88 -8.37 1.22
N ASP A 50 -1.59 -8.09 1.27
CA ASP A 50 -0.53 -9.09 1.42
C ASP A 50 0.39 -8.72 2.58
N GLU A 51 0.86 -9.73 3.31
CA GLU A 51 1.69 -9.57 4.51
C GLU A 51 3.07 -10.19 4.29
N ILE A 52 4.10 -9.37 4.46
CA ILE A 52 5.50 -9.76 4.26
C ILE A 52 6.19 -9.75 5.61
N LYS A 53 6.70 -10.91 6.05
CA LYS A 53 7.50 -10.98 7.27
C LYS A 53 8.83 -10.26 7.09
N LEU A 54 9.13 -9.34 8.00
CA LEU A 54 10.36 -8.55 8.04
C LEU A 54 11.30 -9.07 9.13
N ARG A 55 12.59 -8.80 8.96
CA ARG A 55 13.56 -8.92 10.04
C ARG A 55 13.50 -7.65 10.89
N GLN A 56 13.26 -7.80 12.18
CA GLN A 56 13.34 -6.69 13.13
C GLN A 56 14.77 -6.12 13.13
N ALA A 57 14.88 -4.88 12.69
CA ALA A 57 16.09 -4.08 12.69
C ALA A 57 15.70 -2.60 12.65
N TYR A 58 16.53 -1.75 13.24
CA TYR A 58 16.41 -0.31 13.07
C TYR A 58 17.69 0.21 12.42
N ASP A 59 17.54 1.19 11.53
CA ASP A 59 18.67 1.85 10.89
C ASP A 59 18.46 3.36 10.91
N PHE A 60 19.56 4.10 11.05
CA PHE A 60 19.51 5.54 11.00
C PHE A 60 19.65 6.02 9.55
N ASN A 61 18.55 6.49 8.99
CA ASN A 61 18.53 7.02 7.65
C ASN A 61 19.10 8.44 7.64
N LYS A 62 20.36 8.53 7.23
CA LYS A 62 21.11 9.80 7.13
C LYS A 62 20.48 10.82 6.17
N CYS A 63 19.64 10.38 5.22
CA CYS A 63 19.01 11.28 4.25
C CYS A 63 17.76 11.95 4.85
N SER A 64 16.95 11.20 5.59
CA SER A 64 15.73 11.71 6.24
C SER A 64 15.98 12.22 7.66
N TYR A 65 17.16 11.92 8.24
CA TYR A 65 17.50 12.11 9.65
C TYR A 65 16.49 11.45 10.60
N LYS A 66 15.97 10.29 10.20
CA LYS A 66 15.01 9.51 10.99
C LYS A 66 15.54 8.11 11.27
N MET A 67 15.06 7.54 12.37
CA MET A 67 15.25 6.13 12.65
C MET A 67 14.16 5.34 11.91
N ASP A 68 14.58 4.49 10.98
CA ASP A 68 13.70 3.57 10.26
C ASP A 68 13.64 2.23 11.02
N GLY A 69 12.59 1.43 10.79
CA GLY A 69 12.44 0.09 11.40
C GLY A 69 11.39 -0.02 12.51
N PHE A 70 10.69 1.08 12.81
CA PHE A 70 9.57 1.10 13.74
C PHE A 70 8.23 0.88 13.03
N VAL A 71 7.20 0.53 13.79
CA VAL A 71 5.82 0.45 13.33
C VAL A 71 5.35 1.81 12.80
N ASP A 72 4.79 1.79 11.59
CA ASP A 72 4.26 2.97 10.93
C ASP A 72 3.02 2.60 10.11
N TYR A 73 1.86 3.03 10.62
CA TYR A 73 0.56 2.88 9.96
C TYR A 73 0.21 4.05 9.03
N GLY A 74 1.17 4.91 8.68
CA GLY A 74 0.96 6.00 7.72
C GLY A 74 -0.09 7.03 8.17
N GLY A 75 -0.22 7.24 9.49
CA GLY A 75 -1.18 8.18 10.07
C GLY A 75 -2.61 7.65 10.25
N VAL A 76 -2.90 6.39 9.91
CA VAL A 76 -4.20 5.75 10.20
C VAL A 76 -4.37 5.53 11.71
N THR A 77 -3.29 5.21 12.42
CA THR A 77 -3.28 5.01 13.87
C THR A 77 -1.87 5.31 14.40
N ASN A 78 -1.77 5.89 15.61
CA ASN A 78 -0.49 6.17 16.28
C ASN A 78 -0.09 5.08 17.29
N GLU A 79 -0.74 3.92 17.23
CA GLU A 79 -0.50 2.81 18.13
C GLU A 79 0.82 2.10 17.78
N GLY A 80 1.63 1.79 18.80
CA GLY A 80 2.81 0.94 18.62
C GLY A 80 4.01 1.60 17.93
N THR A 81 4.00 2.91 17.66
CA THR A 81 5.09 3.63 16.95
C THR A 81 6.49 3.49 17.58
N ASN A 82 6.59 3.10 18.85
CA ASN A 82 7.86 2.85 19.53
C ASN A 82 8.31 1.37 19.49
N GLN A 83 7.56 0.50 18.82
CA GLN A 83 7.87 -0.92 18.69
C GLN A 83 8.53 -1.19 17.33
N LEU A 84 9.43 -2.18 17.29
CA LEU A 84 10.05 -2.60 16.03
C LEU A 84 9.02 -3.29 15.15
N ALA A 85 9.00 -2.94 13.87
CA ALA A 85 8.18 -3.61 12.89
C ALA A 85 8.76 -4.99 12.57
N ASP A 86 7.90 -5.99 12.47
CA ASP A 86 8.26 -7.37 12.13
C ASP A 86 7.47 -7.89 10.93
N HIS A 87 6.47 -7.16 10.46
CA HIS A 87 5.74 -7.43 9.24
C HIS A 87 5.54 -6.13 8.45
N ALA A 88 5.46 -6.24 7.13
CA ALA A 88 5.01 -5.19 6.23
C ALA A 88 3.67 -5.61 5.63
N LEU A 89 2.68 -4.76 5.75
CA LEU A 89 1.38 -4.93 5.14
C LEU A 89 1.32 -4.10 3.85
N VAL A 90 1.10 -4.75 2.72
CA VAL A 90 1.01 -4.10 1.42
C VAL A 90 -0.42 -4.20 0.89
N LEU A 91 -0.98 -3.06 0.50
CA LEU A 91 -2.28 -2.99 -0.16
C LEU A 91 -2.06 -2.73 -1.65
N MET A 92 -2.64 -3.60 -2.47
CA MET A 92 -2.55 -3.57 -3.92
C MET A 92 -3.93 -3.43 -4.54
N PHE A 93 -4.00 -2.69 -5.63
CA PHE A 93 -5.17 -2.62 -6.50
C PHE A 93 -4.93 -3.45 -7.76
N VAL A 94 -5.91 -4.29 -8.10
CA VAL A 94 -5.92 -5.17 -9.26
C VAL A 94 -7.21 -4.94 -10.03
N PRO A 95 -7.21 -4.22 -11.15
CA PRO A 95 -8.40 -4.08 -11.97
C PRO A 95 -8.92 -5.42 -12.49
N LEU A 96 -10.23 -5.53 -12.66
CA LEU A 96 -10.86 -6.75 -13.18
C LEU A 96 -10.67 -6.89 -14.69
N PHE A 97 -10.71 -5.78 -15.41
CA PHE A 97 -10.72 -5.74 -16.88
C PHE A 97 -9.36 -5.37 -17.49
N GLU A 98 -8.31 -5.23 -16.67
CA GLU A 98 -6.95 -4.93 -17.13
C GLU A 98 -5.94 -5.86 -16.47
N SER A 99 -4.78 -6.05 -17.10
CA SER A 99 -3.77 -7.02 -16.65
C SER A 99 -2.54 -6.35 -16.02
N TRP A 100 -2.76 -5.49 -15.02
CA TRP A 100 -1.69 -4.89 -14.21
C TRP A 100 -2.05 -4.93 -12.72
N VAL A 101 -1.05 -4.69 -11.87
CA VAL A 101 -1.20 -4.62 -10.40
C VAL A 101 -0.41 -3.41 -9.91
N GLN A 102 -1.02 -2.59 -9.04
CA GLN A 102 -0.35 -1.42 -8.46
C GLN A 102 -0.43 -1.47 -6.93
N PRO A 103 0.71 -1.45 -6.21
CA PRO A 103 0.71 -1.16 -4.79
C PRO A 103 0.27 0.28 -4.55
N ILE A 104 -0.76 0.44 -3.72
CA ILE A 104 -1.37 1.73 -3.37
C ILE A 104 -1.01 2.17 -1.95
N ALA A 105 -0.69 1.23 -1.07
CA ALA A 105 -0.22 1.54 0.29
C ALA A 105 0.72 0.47 0.83
N ALA A 106 1.59 0.89 1.74
CA ALA A 106 2.44 -0.02 2.52
C ALA A 106 2.47 0.45 3.97
N PHE A 107 2.33 -0.46 4.93
CA PHE A 107 2.34 -0.17 6.35
C PHE A 107 3.35 -1.08 7.05
N ALA A 108 4.05 -0.56 8.05
CA ALA A 108 4.95 -1.35 8.89
C ALA A 108 4.22 -1.72 10.18
N THR A 109 4.10 -3.01 10.47
CA THR A 109 3.34 -3.53 11.63
C THR A 109 4.23 -4.41 12.50
N ASN A 110 3.88 -4.56 13.78
CA ASN A 110 4.58 -5.45 14.72
C ASN A 110 3.76 -6.71 15.08
N SER A 111 2.75 -7.02 14.29
CA SER A 111 1.93 -8.19 14.49
C SER A 111 1.33 -8.64 13.17
N PRO A 112 1.00 -9.94 13.06
CA PRO A 112 0.21 -10.44 11.95
C PRO A 112 -1.10 -9.69 11.82
N LEU A 113 -1.63 -9.60 10.60
CA LEU A 113 -2.90 -8.98 10.28
C LEU A 113 -4.02 -9.41 11.25
N LYS A 114 -4.35 -8.52 12.18
CA LYS A 114 -5.46 -8.73 13.11
C LYS A 114 -6.77 -8.41 12.40
N GLN A 115 -7.73 -9.32 12.51
CA GLN A 115 -9.03 -9.14 11.88
C GLN A 115 -9.82 -7.92 12.43
N SER A 116 -9.55 -7.51 13.67
CA SER A 116 -10.08 -6.26 14.24
C SER A 116 -9.55 -5.03 13.50
N TRP A 117 -8.25 -5.01 13.16
CA TRP A 117 -7.64 -3.93 12.41
C TRP A 117 -8.22 -3.84 11.00
N ILE A 118 -8.41 -4.98 10.32
CA ILE A 118 -9.05 -5.02 8.99
C ILE A 118 -10.43 -4.34 9.03
N ARG A 119 -11.25 -4.63 10.05
CA ARG A 119 -12.57 -3.98 10.21
C ARG A 119 -12.45 -2.47 10.39
N SER A 120 -11.55 -2.01 11.25
CA SER A 120 -11.32 -0.57 11.47
C SER A 120 -10.78 0.12 10.22
N PHE A 121 -9.84 -0.52 9.53
CA PHE A 121 -9.26 -0.04 8.28
C PHE A 121 -10.33 0.13 7.20
N TRP A 122 -11.17 -0.87 6.96
CA TRP A 122 -12.26 -0.76 5.97
C TRP A 122 -13.32 0.26 6.38
N GLY A 123 -13.68 0.32 7.67
CA GLY A 123 -14.59 1.35 8.19
C GLY A 123 -14.08 2.77 7.97
N TRP A 124 -12.76 2.95 7.95
CA TRP A 124 -12.11 4.23 7.65
C TRP A 124 -11.93 4.47 6.14
N PHE A 125 -11.54 3.44 5.38
CA PHE A 125 -11.11 3.53 3.98
C PHE A 125 -12.28 3.62 2.99
N VAL A 126 -13.34 2.82 3.18
CA VAL A 126 -14.51 2.78 2.29
C VAL A 126 -15.18 4.15 2.17
N PRO A 127 -15.58 4.84 3.26
CA PRO A 127 -16.32 6.10 3.14
C PRO A 127 -15.48 7.28 2.62
N ARG A 128 -14.15 7.17 2.60
CA ARG A 128 -13.25 8.29 2.25
C ARG A 128 -12.70 8.25 0.83
N THR A 129 -12.70 7.09 0.20
CA THR A 129 -11.92 6.91 -1.04
C THR A 129 -12.69 6.22 -2.15
N PHE A 130 -13.72 5.42 -1.87
CA PHE A 130 -14.37 4.60 -2.91
C PHE A 130 -15.84 4.26 -2.65
N ALA A 131 -16.67 4.33 -3.69
CA ALA A 131 -18.01 3.75 -3.69
C ALA A 131 -17.90 2.23 -3.86
N VAL A 132 -18.00 1.47 -2.77
CA VAL A 132 -18.02 0.00 -2.81
C VAL A 132 -19.43 -0.49 -3.14
N THR A 133 -19.61 -1.15 -4.28
CA THR A 133 -20.81 -1.95 -4.55
C THR A 133 -20.65 -3.33 -3.91
N ASN A 134 -21.62 -3.67 -3.04
CA ASN A 134 -21.67 -4.87 -2.19
C ASN A 134 -21.28 -6.18 -2.90
N GLY A 135 -20.29 -6.89 -2.36
CA GLY A 135 -20.00 -8.27 -2.73
C GLY A 135 -18.97 -8.92 -1.80
N ILE A 136 -19.44 -9.57 -0.74
CA ILE A 136 -18.60 -10.39 0.16
C ILE A 136 -18.67 -11.83 -0.35
N MET A 137 -17.57 -12.36 -0.92
CA MET A 137 -17.42 -13.81 -1.15
C MET A 137 -16.18 -14.27 -0.37
N GLY A 138 -16.41 -14.78 0.84
CA GLY A 138 -15.35 -15.29 1.70
C GLY A 138 -14.84 -16.64 1.24
N THR A 139 -13.53 -16.77 1.06
CA THR A 139 -12.83 -18.07 0.98
C THR A 139 -11.95 -18.26 2.22
N LYS A 140 -11.91 -19.50 2.73
CA LYS A 140 -11.53 -19.90 4.10
C LYS A 140 -10.04 -19.77 4.49
N LYS A 141 -9.31 -18.80 3.94
CA LYS A 141 -7.94 -18.46 4.36
C LYS A 141 -7.80 -16.95 4.29
N LEU A 142 -7.43 -16.32 5.41
CA LEU A 142 -7.33 -14.85 5.57
C LEU A 142 -6.38 -14.19 4.54
N GLU A 143 -5.55 -14.98 3.85
CA GLU A 143 -4.61 -14.57 2.80
C GLU A 143 -5.28 -14.11 1.49
N HIS A 144 -6.58 -14.38 1.27
CA HIS A 144 -7.27 -14.02 0.02
C HIS A 144 -8.65 -13.42 0.28
N MET A 145 -8.70 -12.18 0.78
CA MET A 145 -9.92 -11.38 0.77
C MET A 145 -9.95 -10.53 -0.50
N ARG A 146 -10.86 -10.85 -1.43
CA ARG A 146 -11.15 -10.03 -2.62
C ARG A 146 -12.33 -9.11 -2.33
N TRP A 147 -12.09 -7.81 -2.41
CA TRP A 147 -13.12 -6.78 -2.27
C TRP A 147 -13.40 -6.14 -3.62
N TRP A 148 -14.67 -5.87 -3.93
CA TRP A 148 -15.06 -5.13 -5.15
C TRP A 148 -15.05 -3.64 -4.85
N CYS A 149 -14.32 -2.88 -5.64
CA CYS A 149 -14.18 -1.45 -5.47
C CYS A 149 -14.39 -0.77 -6.82
N THR A 150 -15.27 0.23 -6.87
CA THR A 150 -15.44 1.11 -8.03
C THR A 150 -14.66 2.39 -7.77
N ILE A 151 -13.75 2.72 -8.69
CA ILE A 151 -12.91 3.93 -8.66
C ILE A 151 -13.57 5.12 -9.33
#